data_AF-A0A0S8A1W5-F1
#
_entry.id   AF-A0A0S8A1W5-F1
#
_cell.length_a   1.000
_cell.length_b   1.000
_cell.length_c   1.000
_cell.angle_alpha   90.00
_cell.angle_beta   90.00
_cell.angle_gamma   90.00
#
_symmetry.space_group_name_H-M   'P 1'
#
loop_
_entity.id
_entity.type
_entity.pdbx_description
1 polymer ?
#
loop_
_entity_poly.entity_id
_entity_poly.type
_entity_poly.pdbx_seq_one_letter_code
_entity_poly.pdbx_strand_id
1 'polypeptide(L)'
;MKKSLFAAAVAVLIGVTFNPASAELFIDPSVKSAAGKVYGSAFFGTSEVDYDIENTSDNIEVERTFLGISGAYGINDTVDIYAGFALITKAEAEYYPDDDSGTAIAFGARGVFPLQSGIMLGGYAQYLLVDEDYGSIGNTSLSAEGSALSLGLVATKAIDNITLYGGAELIVMSDGEVKYNNGFNTVKYDAEYDDVLGIRAGARIDAGAIDVNFGLAIMHETGFTIGISKGF
;
A
#
# COMPACT_ATOMS: atom_id res chain seq x y z
N MET A 1 -29.29 11.40 -38.10
CA MET A 1 -28.45 11.86 -36.96
C MET A 1 -28.61 10.90 -35.77
N LYS A 2 -27.97 9.72 -35.77
CA LYS A 2 -27.90 8.80 -34.59
C LYS A 2 -26.77 7.78 -34.77
N LYS A 3 -25.52 8.24 -34.80
CA LYS A 3 -24.30 7.39 -34.71
C LYS A 3 -23.12 8.05 -33.97
N SER A 4 -23.21 9.33 -33.61
CA SER A 4 -22.10 10.08 -33.00
C SER A 4 -22.09 10.10 -31.47
N LEU A 5 -23.16 9.67 -30.79
CA LEU A 5 -23.19 9.62 -29.32
C LEU A 5 -22.54 8.36 -28.74
N PHE A 6 -22.44 7.28 -29.50
CA PHE A 6 -21.80 6.05 -29.01
C PHE A 6 -20.27 6.08 -29.17
N ALA A 7 -19.76 6.85 -30.14
CA ALA A 7 -18.33 7.10 -30.30
C ALA A 7 -17.79 8.10 -29.26
N ALA A 8 -18.63 9.02 -28.76
CA ALA A 8 -18.26 9.92 -27.66
C ALA A 8 -18.22 9.21 -26.29
N ALA A 9 -18.97 8.12 -26.11
CA ALA A 9 -18.91 7.29 -24.90
C ALA A 9 -17.72 6.30 -24.90
N VAL A 10 -17.04 6.12 -26.04
CA VAL A 10 -15.89 5.22 -26.21
C VAL A 10 -14.59 6.00 -26.50
N ALA A 11 -14.66 7.34 -26.64
CA ALA A 11 -13.50 8.22 -26.78
C ALA A 11 -13.07 8.88 -25.45
N VAL A 12 -13.79 8.59 -24.34
CA VAL A 12 -13.30 8.80 -22.96
C VAL A 12 -12.51 7.57 -22.56
N LEU A 13 -11.50 7.30 -23.38
CA LEU A 13 -10.57 6.18 -23.29
C LEU A 13 -9.24 6.86 -22.98
N ILE A 14 -9.23 7.39 -21.76
CA ILE A 14 -8.20 8.25 -21.23
C ILE A 14 -7.21 7.36 -20.50
N GLY A 15 -5.91 7.56 -20.75
CA GLY A 15 -4.85 6.99 -19.94
C GLY A 15 -5.06 7.41 -18.50
N VAL A 16 -5.51 6.46 -17.69
CA VAL A 16 -5.66 6.68 -16.25
C VAL A 16 -4.29 6.42 -15.67
N THR A 17 -3.68 7.46 -15.13
CA THR A 17 -2.45 7.34 -14.36
C THR A 17 -2.80 7.08 -12.90
N PHE A 18 -2.24 6.02 -12.33
CA PHE A 18 -2.61 5.57 -10.99
C PHE A 18 -1.45 5.75 -10.01
N ASN A 19 -1.79 5.96 -8.74
CA ASN A 19 -0.84 5.98 -7.63
C ASN A 19 -1.40 5.16 -6.46
N PRO A 20 -0.79 4.05 -6.02
CA PRO A 20 -1.27 3.34 -4.83
C PRO A 20 -0.49 3.67 -3.54
N ALA A 21 -1.02 4.54 -2.66
CA ALA A 21 -0.61 4.59 -1.24
C ALA A 21 -0.81 3.27 -0.48
N SER A 22 -1.57 2.32 -1.04
CA SER A 22 -1.82 1.01 -0.42
C SER A 22 -0.54 0.19 -0.26
N ALA A 23 0.49 0.42 -1.08
CA ALA A 23 1.78 -0.27 -0.99
C ALA A 23 2.46 -0.16 0.37
N GLU A 24 2.14 0.88 1.12
CA GLU A 24 3.07 1.37 2.11
C GLU A 24 2.92 0.69 3.47
N LEU A 25 1.71 0.24 3.79
CA LEU A 25 1.31 0.18 5.19
C LEU A 25 1.26 -1.24 5.78
N PHE A 26 1.60 -2.26 5.00
CA PHE A 26 1.40 -3.65 5.41
C PHE A 26 2.45 -4.18 6.41
N ILE A 27 3.65 -3.58 6.45
CA ILE A 27 4.79 -4.14 7.18
C ILE A 27 5.56 -3.01 7.87
N ASP A 28 5.58 -3.03 9.20
CA ASP A 28 6.28 -2.04 10.03
C ASP A 28 7.81 -2.13 9.79
N PRO A 29 8.45 -1.13 9.16
CA PRO A 29 9.87 -1.18 8.85
C PRO A 29 10.75 -0.92 10.07
N SER A 30 10.17 -0.55 11.22
CA SER A 30 10.90 -0.14 12.43
C SER A 30 11.45 -1.30 13.26
N VAL A 31 10.99 -2.52 13.00
CA VAL A 31 11.33 -3.73 13.75
C VAL A 31 12.10 -4.69 12.86
N LYS A 32 12.88 -5.59 13.43
CA LYS A 32 13.44 -6.75 12.74
C LYS A 32 13.21 -7.99 13.57
N SER A 33 12.90 -9.11 12.92
CA SER A 33 12.89 -10.42 13.56
C SER A 33 14.29 -10.80 14.03
N ALA A 34 14.42 -11.34 15.24
CA ALA A 34 15.66 -11.93 15.71
C ALA A 34 16.07 -13.12 14.83
N ALA A 35 17.36 -13.42 14.75
CA ALA A 35 17.87 -14.52 13.92
C ALA A 35 17.19 -15.86 14.30
N GLY A 36 16.66 -16.56 13.31
CA GLY A 36 15.93 -17.82 13.48
C GLY A 36 14.56 -17.69 14.14
N LYS A 37 14.05 -16.46 14.33
CA LYS A 37 12.76 -16.18 14.97
C LYS A 37 11.75 -15.63 13.98
N VAL A 38 10.47 -15.81 14.32
CA VAL A 38 9.35 -15.28 13.55
C VAL A 38 8.70 -14.14 14.32
N TYR A 39 8.43 -13.04 13.62
CA TYR A 39 7.63 -11.94 14.13
C TYR A 39 6.34 -11.86 13.32
N GLY A 40 5.20 -11.91 13.99
CA GLY A 40 3.89 -11.80 13.35
C GLY A 40 3.21 -10.48 13.72
N SER A 41 2.43 -9.93 12.79
CA SER A 41 1.58 -8.78 13.08
C SER A 41 0.19 -8.93 12.46
N ALA A 42 -0.78 -8.24 13.05
CA ALA A 42 -2.09 -7.98 12.46
C ALA A 42 -2.33 -6.48 12.52
N PHE A 43 -2.92 -5.91 11.47
CA PHE A 43 -3.07 -4.47 11.34
C PHE A 43 -4.39 -4.08 10.68
N PHE A 44 -4.80 -2.85 10.97
CA PHE A 44 -5.88 -2.13 10.36
C PHE A 44 -5.34 -0.79 9.86
N GLY A 45 -5.80 -0.33 8.70
CA GLY A 45 -5.40 0.97 8.18
C GLY A 45 -6.41 1.57 7.23
N THR A 46 -6.16 2.85 6.96
CA THR A 46 -6.89 3.65 5.99
C THR A 46 -5.89 4.37 5.09
N SER A 47 -6.25 4.58 3.84
CA SER A 47 -5.45 5.40 2.92
C SER A 47 -6.36 6.15 1.97
N GLU A 48 -6.01 7.39 1.69
CA GLU A 48 -6.65 8.25 0.69
C GLU A 48 -5.67 8.44 -0.45
N VAL A 49 -6.17 8.34 -1.68
CA VAL A 49 -5.36 8.29 -2.89
C VAL A 49 -5.94 9.17 -3.97
N ASP A 50 -5.11 10.01 -4.59
CA ASP A 50 -5.54 10.91 -5.66
C ASP A 50 -5.02 10.42 -7.01
N TYR A 51 -5.94 10.06 -7.90
CA TYR A 51 -5.62 9.68 -9.27
C TYR A 51 -5.76 10.85 -10.23
N ASP A 52 -4.64 11.27 -10.82
CA ASP A 52 -4.64 12.20 -11.94
C ASP A 52 -5.04 11.45 -13.22
N ILE A 53 -6.07 11.94 -13.92
CA ILE A 53 -6.49 11.38 -15.20
C ILE A 53 -5.89 12.20 -16.34
N GLU A 54 -5.05 11.59 -17.16
CA GLU A 54 -4.29 12.29 -18.20
C GLU A 54 -5.21 12.93 -19.25
N ASN A 55 -5.09 14.24 -19.54
CA ASN A 55 -5.96 14.96 -20.48
C ASN A 55 -7.38 15.30 -19.96
N THR A 56 -7.63 15.21 -18.65
CA THR A 56 -8.78 15.87 -17.99
C THR A 56 -8.32 16.77 -16.85
N SER A 57 -9.20 17.67 -16.41
CA SER A 57 -9.01 18.46 -15.17
C SER A 57 -9.53 17.74 -13.93
N ASP A 58 -9.98 16.51 -14.10
CA ASP A 58 -10.72 15.75 -13.10
C ASP A 58 -9.76 14.73 -12.48
N ASN A 59 -9.77 14.65 -11.16
CA ASN A 59 -9.03 13.68 -10.37
C ASN A 59 -10.04 12.68 -9.80
N ILE A 60 -9.65 11.40 -9.66
CA ILE A 60 -10.46 10.42 -8.92
C ILE A 60 -9.79 10.20 -7.58
N GLU A 61 -10.48 10.58 -6.52
CA GLU A 61 -10.09 10.23 -5.17
C GLU A 61 -10.57 8.81 -4.82
N VAL A 62 -9.68 8.00 -4.26
CA VAL A 62 -9.99 6.66 -3.73
C VAL A 62 -9.62 6.55 -2.27
N GLU A 63 -10.64 6.33 -1.45
CA GLU A 63 -10.50 6.01 -0.05
C GLU A 63 -10.51 4.51 0.17
N ARG A 64 -9.55 4.00 0.95
CA ARG A 64 -9.44 2.59 1.31
C ARG A 64 -9.51 2.37 2.79
N THR A 65 -10.12 1.25 3.16
CA THR A 65 -9.98 0.65 4.49
C THR A 65 -9.50 -0.78 4.32
N PHE A 66 -8.48 -1.18 5.08
CA PHE A 66 -7.90 -2.52 4.96
C PHE A 66 -7.58 -3.17 6.31
N LEU A 67 -7.62 -4.49 6.31
CA LEU A 67 -7.27 -5.37 7.41
C LEU A 67 -6.25 -6.39 6.91
N GLY A 68 -5.18 -6.62 7.65
CA GLY A 68 -4.18 -7.57 7.20
C GLY A 68 -3.35 -8.20 8.29
N ILE A 69 -2.51 -9.12 7.84
CA ILE A 69 -1.57 -9.87 8.65
C ILE A 69 -0.22 -9.88 7.94
N SER A 70 0.86 -9.96 8.72
CA SER A 70 2.20 -10.16 8.18
C SER A 70 3.05 -11.03 9.06
N GLY A 71 4.10 -11.59 8.46
CA GLY A 71 5.09 -12.42 9.12
C GLY A 71 6.49 -12.09 8.59
N ALA A 72 7.47 -12.03 9.50
CA ALA A 72 8.86 -11.81 9.17
C ALA A 72 9.75 -12.88 9.82
N TYR A 73 10.69 -13.44 9.05
CA TYR A 73 11.64 -14.45 9.51
C TYR A 73 13.07 -13.90 9.48
N GLY A 74 13.72 -13.88 10.65
CA GLY A 74 15.10 -13.40 10.79
C GLY A 74 16.11 -14.35 10.17
N ILE A 75 16.71 -13.95 9.05
CA ILE A 75 17.77 -14.72 8.39
C ILE A 75 19.03 -14.69 9.25
N ASN A 76 19.41 -13.51 9.74
CA ASN A 76 20.57 -13.30 10.59
C ASN A 76 20.37 -12.05 11.48
N ASP A 77 21.45 -11.59 12.11
CA ASP A 77 21.42 -10.45 13.02
C ASP A 77 21.14 -9.11 12.32
N THR A 78 21.30 -9.02 11.00
CA THR A 78 21.10 -7.78 10.24
C THR A 78 19.91 -7.84 9.29
N VAL A 79 19.54 -9.01 8.76
CA VAL A 79 18.54 -9.16 7.70
C VAL A 79 17.40 -10.07 8.14
N ASP A 80 16.18 -9.69 7.76
CA ASP A 80 15.03 -10.58 7.74
C ASP A 80 14.30 -10.50 6.38
N ILE A 81 13.47 -11.51 6.12
CA ILE A 81 12.52 -11.53 5.00
C ILE A 81 11.12 -11.53 5.56
N TYR A 82 10.19 -10.95 4.81
CA TYR A 82 8.82 -10.82 5.27
C TYR A 82 7.82 -11.01 4.15
N ALA A 83 6.60 -11.34 4.54
CA ALA A 83 5.44 -11.34 3.67
C ALA A 83 4.21 -10.85 4.43
N GLY A 84 3.27 -10.27 3.70
CA GLY A 84 2.04 -9.72 4.22
C GLY A 84 0.88 -9.99 3.27
N PHE A 85 -0.31 -10.03 3.85
CA PHE A 85 -1.57 -10.12 3.14
C PHE A 85 -2.55 -9.13 3.76
N ALA A 86 -3.29 -8.42 2.94
CA ALA A 86 -4.37 -7.56 3.37
C ALA A 86 -5.63 -7.76 2.53
N LEU A 87 -6.77 -7.67 3.19
CA LEU A 87 -8.09 -7.52 2.60
C LEU A 87 -8.42 -6.03 2.63
N ILE A 88 -8.71 -5.47 1.47
CA ILE A 88 -9.30 -4.14 1.34
C ILE A 88 -10.80 -4.35 1.49
N THR A 89 -11.34 -3.89 2.62
CA THR A 89 -12.73 -4.10 3.00
C THR A 89 -13.66 -3.01 2.51
N LYS A 90 -13.08 -1.90 2.07
CA LYS A 90 -13.76 -0.76 1.50
C LYS A 90 -12.80 -0.08 0.54
N ALA A 91 -13.24 0.14 -0.70
CA ALA A 91 -12.58 0.97 -1.68
C ALA A 91 -13.65 1.84 -2.34
N GLU A 92 -13.74 3.11 -1.94
CA GLU A 92 -14.70 4.05 -2.51
C GLU A 92 -13.99 4.92 -3.53
N ALA A 93 -14.46 4.91 -4.77
CA ALA A 93 -14.08 5.90 -5.78
C ALA A 93 -15.19 6.94 -5.91
N GLU A 94 -14.83 8.22 -6.10
CA GLU A 94 -15.78 9.35 -6.13
C GLU A 94 -17.03 9.10 -7.02
N TYR A 95 -16.88 8.33 -8.09
CA TYR A 95 -17.95 8.03 -9.06
C TYR A 95 -18.58 6.64 -8.92
N TYR A 96 -18.08 5.77 -8.05
CA TYR A 96 -18.56 4.41 -7.80
C TYR A 96 -18.77 4.21 -6.28
N PRO A 97 -19.97 4.55 -5.76
CA PRO A 97 -20.21 4.64 -4.33
C PRO A 97 -20.60 3.33 -3.65
N ASP A 98 -20.49 2.19 -4.35
CA ASP A 98 -20.84 0.89 -3.75
C ASP A 98 -19.63 0.38 -2.91
N ASP A 99 -19.92 -0.31 -1.80
CA ASP A 99 -18.88 -0.86 -0.91
C ASP A 99 -18.17 -2.04 -1.60
N ASP A 100 -16.97 -1.81 -2.13
CA ASP A 100 -16.20 -2.85 -2.80
C ASP A 100 -14.98 -3.34 -2.02
N SER A 101 -14.32 -4.34 -2.60
CA SER A 101 -13.28 -5.12 -1.95
C SER A 101 -12.08 -5.37 -2.84
N GLY A 102 -10.96 -5.63 -2.20
CA GLY A 102 -9.72 -5.97 -2.89
C GLY A 102 -8.81 -6.81 -2.01
N THR A 103 -7.69 -7.20 -2.59
CA THR A 103 -6.64 -7.90 -1.88
C THR A 103 -5.28 -7.31 -2.22
N ALA A 104 -4.37 -7.38 -1.25
CA ALA A 104 -2.99 -7.00 -1.44
C ALA A 104 -2.07 -8.08 -0.86
N ILE A 105 -1.01 -8.40 -1.60
CA ILE A 105 0.05 -9.30 -1.17
C ILE A 105 1.37 -8.56 -1.26
N ALA A 106 2.12 -8.57 -0.17
CA ALA A 106 3.44 -7.96 -0.11
C ALA A 106 4.49 -9.00 0.28
N PHE A 107 5.69 -8.88 -0.26
CA PHE A 107 6.85 -9.63 0.21
C PHE A 107 8.12 -8.81 0.01
N GLY A 108 9.10 -9.02 0.87
CA GLY A 108 10.29 -8.21 0.83
C GLY A 108 11.37 -8.65 1.79
N ALA A 109 12.37 -7.80 1.91
CA ALA A 109 13.48 -7.96 2.82
C ALA A 109 13.83 -6.61 3.44
N ARG A 110 14.35 -6.65 4.66
CA ARG A 110 14.93 -5.47 5.32
C ARG A 110 16.24 -5.81 5.99
N GLY A 111 17.14 -4.84 5.98
CA GLY A 111 18.41 -4.87 6.68
C GLY A 111 18.44 -3.76 7.72
N VAL A 112 18.92 -4.04 8.93
CA VAL A 112 19.09 -3.05 10.00
C VAL A 112 20.54 -3.04 10.48
N PHE A 113 21.07 -1.83 10.62
CA PHE A 113 22.43 -1.57 11.08
C PHE A 113 22.38 -0.65 12.31
N PRO A 114 22.98 -1.06 13.44
CA PRO A 114 23.08 -0.19 14.61
C PRO A 114 24.05 0.96 14.31
N LEU A 115 23.61 2.19 14.59
CA LEU A 115 24.46 3.37 14.61
C LEU A 115 24.89 3.69 16.05
N GLN A 116 25.84 4.62 16.18
CA GLN A 116 26.20 5.16 17.49
C GLN A 116 24.98 5.88 18.12
N SER A 117 24.95 5.94 19.46
CA SER A 117 23.90 6.64 20.23
C SER A 117 22.52 5.97 20.27
N GLY A 118 22.43 4.66 20.03
CA GLY A 118 21.18 3.90 20.19
C GLY A 118 20.15 4.16 19.08
N ILE A 119 20.59 4.74 17.96
CA ILE A 119 19.80 4.85 16.73
C ILE A 119 20.09 3.62 15.88
N MET A 120 19.07 3.04 15.25
CA MET A 120 19.24 2.02 14.22
C MET A 120 18.85 2.59 12.87
N LEU A 121 19.62 2.27 11.83
CA LEU A 121 19.29 2.61 10.46
C LEU A 121 18.89 1.33 9.72
N GLY A 122 17.68 1.32 9.21
CA GLY A 122 17.13 0.25 8.40
C GLY A 122 17.02 0.66 6.94
N GLY A 123 17.21 -0.29 6.04
CA GLY A 123 16.81 -0.19 4.65
C GLY A 123 15.92 -1.38 4.28
N TYR A 124 14.97 -1.19 3.38
CA TYR A 124 14.09 -2.27 2.93
C TYR A 124 13.77 -2.18 1.45
N ALA A 125 13.40 -3.33 0.89
CA ALA A 125 12.80 -3.46 -0.42
C ALA A 125 11.57 -4.36 -0.31
N GLN A 126 10.44 -3.89 -0.84
CA GLN A 126 9.17 -4.61 -0.82
C GLN A 126 8.58 -4.62 -2.21
N TYR A 127 8.15 -5.80 -2.64
CA TYR A 127 7.30 -5.94 -3.82
C TYR A 127 5.86 -6.14 -3.37
N LEU A 128 4.94 -5.49 -4.07
CA LEU A 128 3.53 -5.48 -3.81
C LEU A 128 2.76 -5.92 -5.05
N LEU A 129 1.74 -6.74 -4.84
CA LEU A 129 0.68 -7.03 -5.80
C LEU A 129 -0.64 -6.56 -5.19
N VAL A 130 -1.44 -5.84 -5.97
CA VAL A 130 -2.77 -5.34 -5.57
C VAL A 130 -3.78 -5.71 -6.64
N ASP A 131 -4.96 -6.12 -6.19
CA ASP A 131 -6.14 -6.40 -7.01
C ASP A 131 -7.35 -5.78 -6.30
N GLU A 132 -8.02 -4.86 -6.98
CA GLU A 132 -9.12 -4.07 -6.42
C GLU A 132 -10.32 -4.08 -7.34
N ASP A 133 -11.48 -4.35 -6.75
CA ASP A 133 -12.78 -4.06 -7.36
C ASP A 133 -13.23 -2.70 -6.83
N TYR A 134 -13.66 -1.82 -7.74
CA TYR A 134 -14.28 -0.52 -7.44
C TYR A 134 -15.79 -0.55 -7.73
N GLY A 135 -16.33 -1.74 -7.95
CA GLY A 135 -17.77 -1.97 -7.96
C GLY A 135 -18.42 -1.79 -9.28
N SER A 136 -19.76 -1.68 -9.19
CA SER A 136 -20.60 -1.72 -10.36
C SER A 136 -21.71 -0.69 -10.38
N ILE A 137 -21.83 0.03 -11.50
CA ILE A 137 -23.00 0.85 -11.80
C ILE A 137 -23.86 0.09 -12.83
N GLY A 138 -24.93 -0.53 -12.34
CA GLY A 138 -25.81 -1.36 -13.15
C GLY A 138 -25.13 -2.66 -13.60
N ASN A 139 -24.89 -2.82 -14.90
CA ASN A 139 -24.15 -3.98 -15.45
C ASN A 139 -22.68 -3.67 -15.72
N THR A 140 -22.23 -2.47 -15.33
CA THR A 140 -20.88 -2.02 -15.59
C THR A 140 -20.04 -2.17 -14.34
N SER A 141 -18.93 -2.91 -14.36
CA SER A 141 -17.97 -2.99 -13.26
C SER A 141 -16.58 -2.47 -13.63
N LEU A 142 -15.85 -2.00 -12.62
CA LEU A 142 -14.50 -1.47 -12.73
C LEU A 142 -13.59 -2.19 -11.75
N SER A 143 -12.50 -2.77 -12.22
CA SER A 143 -11.46 -3.34 -11.37
C SER A 143 -10.07 -2.93 -11.84
N ALA A 144 -9.09 -2.90 -10.95
CA ALA A 144 -7.69 -2.64 -11.29
C ALA A 144 -6.75 -3.65 -10.63
N GLU A 145 -5.73 -4.04 -11.39
CA GLU A 145 -4.61 -4.84 -10.91
C GLU A 145 -3.33 -4.04 -11.09
N GLY A 146 -2.46 -4.07 -10.09
CA GLY A 146 -1.22 -3.30 -10.09
C GLY A 146 -0.11 -3.98 -9.32
N SER A 147 1.12 -3.56 -9.60
CA SER A 147 2.26 -3.96 -8.79
C SER A 147 3.22 -2.81 -8.56
N ALA A 148 3.92 -2.86 -7.43
CA ALA A 148 4.82 -1.79 -7.03
C ALA A 148 6.06 -2.36 -6.34
N LEU A 149 7.19 -1.69 -6.54
CA LEU A 149 8.44 -1.94 -5.83
C LEU A 149 8.75 -0.74 -4.93
N SER A 150 8.65 -0.93 -3.63
CA SER A 150 8.99 0.08 -2.64
C SER A 150 10.42 -0.12 -2.12
N LEU A 151 11.18 0.97 -2.06
CA LEU A 151 12.54 1.03 -1.54
C LEU A 151 12.60 2.13 -0.48
N GLY A 152 12.98 1.80 0.76
CA GLY A 152 12.95 2.77 1.85
C GLY A 152 14.16 2.72 2.76
N LEU A 153 14.41 3.85 3.41
CA LEU A 153 15.38 4.03 4.48
C LEU A 153 14.69 4.61 5.70
N VAL A 154 14.87 3.97 6.86
CA VAL A 154 14.24 4.37 8.12
C VAL A 154 15.27 4.46 9.24
N ALA A 155 15.20 5.51 10.03
CA ALA A 155 15.93 5.62 11.28
C ALA A 155 14.98 5.34 12.45
N THR A 156 15.40 4.53 13.40
CA THR A 156 14.63 4.20 14.60
C THR A 156 15.39 4.55 15.87
N LYS A 157 14.65 4.93 16.91
CA LYS A 157 15.21 5.24 18.22
C LYS A 157 14.30 4.73 19.32
N ALA A 158 14.85 3.90 20.20
CA ALA A 158 14.16 3.46 21.40
C ALA A 158 14.29 4.53 22.51
N ILE A 159 13.16 4.84 23.16
CA ILE A 159 13.01 5.72 24.32
C ILE A 159 12.10 5.00 25.30
N ASP A 160 12.68 4.41 26.34
CA ASP A 160 11.98 3.54 27.28
C ASP A 160 11.26 2.38 26.56
N ASN A 161 9.94 2.27 26.70
CA ASN A 161 9.12 1.26 26.04
C ASN A 161 8.54 1.74 24.69
N ILE A 162 9.00 2.87 24.15
CA ILE A 162 8.53 3.43 22.89
C ILE A 162 9.68 3.44 21.88
N THR A 163 9.46 2.87 20.71
CA THR A 163 10.35 3.02 19.55
C THR A 163 9.73 4.03 18.59
N LEU A 164 10.41 5.14 18.33
CA LEU A 164 10.02 6.08 17.28
C LEU A 164 10.77 5.77 16.00
N TYR A 165 10.15 5.97 14.85
CA TYR A 165 10.83 5.87 13.57
C TYR A 165 10.43 6.98 12.60
N GLY A 166 11.34 7.29 11.68
CA GLY A 166 11.13 8.22 10.59
C GLY A 166 12.03 7.87 9.40
N GLY A 167 11.55 8.08 8.19
CA GLY A 167 12.28 7.68 7.00
C GLY A 167 11.72 8.24 5.70
N ALA A 168 12.38 7.91 4.60
CA ALA A 168 11.95 8.23 3.26
C ALA A 168 11.82 6.94 2.44
N GLU A 169 10.91 6.97 1.49
CA GLU A 169 10.59 5.85 0.62
C GLU A 169 10.39 6.31 -0.81
N LEU A 170 10.95 5.54 -1.75
CA LEU A 170 10.67 5.60 -3.17
C LEU A 170 9.79 4.40 -3.53
N ILE A 171 8.70 4.64 -4.24
CA ILE A 171 7.84 3.61 -4.80
C ILE A 171 7.97 3.70 -6.31
N VAL A 172 8.54 2.64 -6.88
CA VAL A 172 8.63 2.45 -8.32
C VAL A 172 7.43 1.63 -8.75
N MET A 173 6.55 2.24 -9.52
CA MET A 173 5.31 1.59 -9.93
C MET A 173 5.55 0.79 -11.21
N SER A 174 4.90 -0.36 -11.35
CA SER A 174 4.81 -1.03 -12.65
C SER A 174 3.56 -0.57 -13.37
N ASP A 175 3.56 -0.71 -14.69
CA ASP A 175 2.33 -0.70 -15.47
C ASP A 175 1.31 -1.67 -14.84
N GLY A 176 0.08 -1.21 -14.70
CA GLY A 176 -1.05 -1.98 -14.19
C GLY A 176 -2.10 -2.18 -15.27
N GLU A 177 -3.17 -2.89 -14.93
CA GLU A 177 -4.27 -3.15 -15.85
C GLU A 177 -5.60 -2.73 -15.21
N VAL A 178 -6.37 -1.92 -15.91
CA VAL A 178 -7.76 -1.58 -15.56
C VAL A 178 -8.70 -2.38 -16.42
N LYS A 179 -9.66 -3.04 -15.79
CA LYS A 179 -10.67 -3.85 -16.45
C LYS A 179 -12.02 -3.15 -16.31
N TYR A 180 -12.57 -2.78 -17.45
CA TYR A 180 -13.94 -2.26 -17.56
C TYR A 180 -14.85 -3.32 -18.17
N ASN A 181 -15.79 -3.83 -17.39
CA ASN A 181 -16.75 -4.82 -17.86
C ASN A 181 -18.13 -4.18 -17.98
N ASN A 182 -18.78 -4.22 -19.16
CA ASN A 182 -20.11 -3.63 -19.36
C ASN A 182 -21.25 -4.67 -19.37
N GLY A 183 -20.99 -5.88 -18.86
CA GLY A 183 -21.94 -6.99 -18.82
C GLY A 183 -22.03 -7.79 -20.13
N PHE A 184 -21.43 -7.29 -21.21
CA PHE A 184 -21.36 -7.98 -22.50
C PHE A 184 -19.92 -8.26 -22.94
N ASN A 185 -19.01 -7.33 -22.65
CA ASN A 185 -17.59 -7.41 -22.96
C ASN A 185 -16.75 -6.82 -21.83
N THR A 186 -15.54 -7.35 -21.67
CA THR A 186 -14.48 -6.75 -20.86
C THR A 186 -13.50 -6.03 -21.78
N VAL A 187 -13.29 -4.74 -21.51
CA VAL A 187 -12.23 -3.93 -22.14
C VAL A 187 -11.12 -3.75 -21.10
N LYS A 188 -9.89 -3.94 -21.55
CA LYS A 188 -8.68 -3.78 -20.72
C LYS A 188 -7.94 -2.55 -21.17
N TYR A 189 -7.49 -1.75 -20.21
CA TYR A 189 -6.66 -0.58 -20.44
C TYR A 189 -5.37 -0.74 -19.66
N ASP A 190 -4.26 -0.44 -20.32
CA ASP A 190 -2.98 -0.31 -19.64
C ASP A 190 -3.04 0.99 -18.82
N ALA A 191 -2.62 0.88 -17.57
CA ALA A 191 -2.52 1.97 -16.62
C ALA A 191 -1.04 2.28 -16.41
N GLU A 192 -0.63 3.49 -16.74
CA GLU A 192 0.71 3.98 -16.42
C GLU A 192 0.68 4.57 -15.00
N TYR A 193 1.77 4.47 -14.27
CA TYR A 193 1.83 4.93 -12.88
C TYR A 193 3.09 5.78 -12.72
N ASP A 194 2.98 6.90 -12.03
CA ASP A 194 4.14 7.73 -11.71
C ASP A 194 4.87 7.18 -10.48
N ASP A 195 6.20 7.27 -10.52
CA ASP A 195 7.03 6.94 -9.36
C ASP A 195 6.83 7.98 -8.25
N VAL A 196 6.73 7.51 -7.00
CA VAL A 196 6.42 8.38 -5.86
C VAL A 196 7.52 8.38 -4.83
N LEU A 197 7.84 9.58 -4.33
CA LEU A 197 8.74 9.79 -3.20
C LEU A 197 7.92 10.29 -2.00
N GLY A 198 8.07 9.64 -0.85
CA GLY A 198 7.37 10.03 0.35
C GLY A 198 8.15 9.85 1.64
N ILE A 199 7.48 10.20 2.73
CA ILE A 199 8.02 10.22 4.08
C ILE A 199 7.18 9.28 4.94
N ARG A 200 7.84 8.49 5.77
CA ARG A 200 7.19 7.66 6.77
C ARG A 200 7.59 8.07 8.16
N ALA A 201 6.65 8.00 9.08
CA ALA A 201 6.90 8.17 10.49
C ALA A 201 5.98 7.27 11.31
N GLY A 202 6.41 6.91 12.51
CA GLY A 202 5.53 6.16 13.39
C GLY A 202 6.15 5.85 14.73
N ALA A 203 5.40 5.08 15.49
CA ALA A 203 5.75 4.71 16.85
C ALA A 203 5.30 3.28 17.14
N ARG A 204 6.12 2.56 17.88
CA ARG A 204 5.80 1.25 18.45
C ARG A 204 5.92 1.31 19.96
N ILE A 205 4.95 0.75 20.66
CA ILE A 205 4.92 0.67 22.11
C ILE A 205 5.05 -0.80 22.53
N ASP A 206 6.12 -1.11 23.26
CA ASP A 206 6.28 -2.41 23.93
C ASP A 206 5.35 -2.44 25.15
N ALA A 207 4.32 -3.29 25.06
CA ALA A 207 3.35 -3.55 26.12
C ALA A 207 3.58 -4.92 26.80
N GLY A 208 4.81 -5.42 26.75
CA GLY A 208 5.27 -6.63 27.40
C GLY A 208 5.00 -7.90 26.59
N ALA A 209 3.73 -8.32 26.51
CA ALA A 209 3.36 -9.57 25.82
C ALA A 209 3.07 -9.39 24.33
N ILE A 210 2.79 -8.15 23.93
CA ILE A 210 2.47 -7.69 22.58
C ILE A 210 3.08 -6.30 22.40
N ASP A 211 3.40 -5.97 21.15
CA ASP A 211 3.74 -4.61 20.73
C ASP A 211 2.52 -3.98 20.05
N VAL A 212 2.28 -2.69 20.29
CA VAL A 212 1.27 -1.89 19.56
C VAL A 212 2.01 -0.94 18.62
N ASN A 213 1.68 -0.98 17.33
CA ASN A 213 2.32 -0.20 16.29
C ASN A 213 1.36 0.86 15.76
N PHE A 214 1.90 2.04 15.49
CA PHE A 214 1.25 3.14 14.80
C PHE A 214 2.15 3.58 13.65
N GLY A 215 1.57 3.67 12.46
CA GLY A 215 2.26 4.10 11.25
C GLY A 215 1.53 5.24 10.58
N LEU A 216 2.30 6.21 10.09
CA LEU A 216 1.84 7.27 9.22
C LEU A 216 2.76 7.32 7.99
N ALA A 217 2.14 7.24 6.83
CA ALA A 217 2.75 7.52 5.55
C ALA A 217 2.24 8.88 5.07
N ILE A 218 3.16 9.81 4.81
CA ILE A 218 2.89 11.11 4.21
C ILE A 218 3.64 11.16 2.89
N MET A 219 2.88 11.03 1.80
CA MET A 219 3.33 11.11 0.42
C MET A 219 2.63 12.32 -0.24
N HIS A 220 2.47 12.29 -1.57
CA HIS A 220 1.39 13.02 -2.25
C HIS A 220 0.01 12.73 -1.61
N GLU A 221 -0.09 11.58 -0.94
CA GLU A 221 -1.27 10.99 -0.30
C GLU A 221 -1.04 10.72 1.19
N THR A 222 -2.11 10.43 1.94
CA THR A 222 -2.00 10.10 3.37
C THR A 222 -2.52 8.71 3.69
N GLY A 223 -1.74 7.99 4.48
CA GLY A 223 -2.11 6.67 4.95
C GLY A 223 -1.77 6.49 6.42
N PHE A 224 -2.66 5.82 7.14
CA PHE A 224 -2.55 5.56 8.57
C PHE A 224 -2.72 4.07 8.87
N THR A 225 -1.91 3.55 9.78
CA THR A 225 -2.08 2.20 10.33
C THR A 225 -1.99 2.14 11.84
N ILE A 226 -2.75 1.19 12.36
CA ILE A 226 -2.60 0.67 13.71
C ILE A 226 -2.45 -0.85 13.65
N GLY A 227 -1.52 -1.40 14.41
CA GLY A 227 -1.27 -2.83 14.43
C GLY A 227 -0.92 -3.36 15.80
N ILE A 228 -1.06 -4.67 15.94
CA ILE A 228 -0.55 -5.45 17.07
C ILE A 228 0.43 -6.47 16.54
N SER A 229 1.47 -6.76 17.32
CA SER A 229 2.53 -7.65 16.86
C SER A 229 3.25 -8.37 17.98
N LYS A 230 3.92 -9.47 17.62
CA LYS A 230 4.56 -10.37 18.57
C LYS A 230 5.66 -11.22 17.92
N GLY A 231 6.78 -11.37 18.64
CA GLY A 231 7.84 -12.34 18.32
C GLY A 231 7.61 -13.72 18.96
N PHE A 232 8.02 -14.79 18.24
CA PHE A 232 7.96 -16.20 18.65
C PHE A 232 9.32 -16.89 18.45
#